data_AF-A0A652K4W8-F1
#
_entry.id   AF-A0A652K4W8-F1
#
_cell.length_a   1.000
_cell.length_b   1.000
_cell.length_c   1.000
_cell.angle_alpha   90.00
_cell.angle_beta   90.00
_cell.angle_gamma   90.00
#
_symmetry.space_group_name_H-M   'P 1'
#
loop_
_entity.id
_entity.type
_entity.pdbx_description
1 polymer ?
#
loop_
_entity_poly.entity_id
_entity_poly.type
_entity_poly.pdbx_seq_one_letter_code
_entity_poly.pdbx_strand_id
1 'polypeptide(L)'
;MTSATSTELDVLGALLAFDFIGFAQKSAALDPADPAYGRAVGAAFGIAARRRFPEGAAPGEIDGYVAEVLGSLDAGAEDFDPAFLAGLLAAGLAGDEEPVGGLPDPEAAIQARLVLTLRLARELGLDAHGQRELLSEAAGRLAV
;
A
#
# COMPACT_ATOMS: atom_id res chain seq x y z
N MET A 1 19.59 3.22 -5.49
CA MET A 1 18.36 2.60 -4.96
C MET A 1 18.75 1.32 -4.27
N THR A 2 18.47 1.21 -2.97
CA THR A 2 18.80 0.01 -2.18
C THR A 2 17.87 -1.14 -2.57
N SER A 3 18.42 -2.35 -2.66
CA SER A 3 17.73 -3.56 -3.17
C SER A 3 16.35 -3.79 -2.55
N ALA A 4 16.15 -3.44 -1.27
CA ALA A 4 14.90 -3.60 -0.55
C ALA A 4 13.71 -2.82 -1.16
N THR A 5 13.92 -1.54 -1.54
CA THR A 5 12.88 -0.73 -2.19
C THR A 5 12.45 -1.28 -3.54
N SER A 6 13.36 -1.94 -4.27
CA SER A 6 13.03 -2.64 -5.52
C SER A 6 12.20 -3.89 -5.24
N THR A 7 12.58 -4.70 -4.25
CA THR A 7 11.86 -5.91 -3.86
C THR A 7 10.42 -5.60 -3.42
N GLU A 8 10.21 -4.53 -2.66
CA GLU A 8 8.87 -4.07 -2.25
C GLU A 8 7.96 -3.73 -3.43
N LEU A 9 8.49 -3.03 -4.44
CA LEU A 9 7.73 -2.71 -5.65
C LEU A 9 7.49 -3.97 -6.51
N ASP A 10 8.42 -4.92 -6.50
CA ASP A 10 8.24 -6.21 -7.17
C ASP A 10 7.15 -7.07 -6.51
N VAL A 11 7.02 -7.00 -5.18
CA VAL A 11 5.94 -7.62 -4.40
C VAL A 11 4.60 -6.98 -4.77
N LEU A 12 4.50 -5.65 -4.70
CA LEU A 12 3.28 -4.93 -5.06
C LEU A 12 2.90 -5.17 -6.54
N GLY A 13 3.88 -5.19 -7.45
CA GLY A 13 3.65 -5.50 -8.85
C GLY A 13 3.10 -6.91 -9.08
N ALA A 14 3.61 -7.90 -8.35
CA ALA A 14 3.08 -9.27 -8.41
C ALA A 14 1.63 -9.32 -7.89
N LEU A 15 1.33 -8.62 -6.79
CA LEU A 15 -0.02 -8.52 -6.24
C LEU A 15 -1.02 -7.90 -7.22
N LEU A 16 -0.66 -6.76 -7.83
CA LEU A 16 -1.50 -6.05 -8.80
C LEU A 16 -1.77 -6.88 -10.06
N ALA A 17 -0.81 -7.74 -10.43
CA ALA A 17 -0.93 -8.68 -11.55
C ALA A 17 -1.65 -9.99 -11.19
N PHE A 18 -2.11 -10.17 -9.95
CA PHE A 18 -2.65 -11.44 -9.42
C PHE A 18 -1.69 -12.64 -9.55
N ASP A 19 -0.38 -12.39 -9.57
CA ASP A 19 0.65 -13.42 -9.53
C ASP A 19 0.95 -13.79 -8.07
N PHE A 20 0.09 -14.63 -7.49
CA PHE A 20 0.19 -15.03 -6.07
C PHE A 20 1.46 -15.85 -5.77
N ILE A 21 1.98 -16.60 -6.75
CA ILE A 21 3.23 -17.36 -6.59
C ILE A 21 4.41 -16.39 -6.53
N GLY A 22 4.48 -15.46 -7.49
CA GLY A 22 5.51 -14.42 -7.50
C GLY A 22 5.42 -13.52 -6.28
N PHE A 23 4.21 -13.17 -5.84
CA PHE A 23 3.97 -12.43 -4.60
C PHE A 23 4.57 -13.16 -3.41
N ALA A 24 4.21 -14.44 -3.18
CA ALA A 24 4.71 -15.21 -2.05
C ALA A 24 6.25 -15.34 -2.06
N GLN A 25 6.84 -15.61 -3.22
CA GLN A 25 8.29 -15.75 -3.38
C GLN A 25 9.04 -14.44 -3.06
N LYS A 26 8.55 -13.31 -3.56
CA LYS A 26 9.17 -12.00 -3.35
C LYS A 26 8.96 -11.48 -1.92
N SER A 27 7.77 -11.71 -1.35
CA SER A 27 7.47 -11.34 0.03
C SER A 27 8.39 -12.04 1.04
N ALA A 28 8.76 -13.30 0.78
CA ALA A 28 9.70 -14.04 1.62
C ALA A 28 11.13 -13.47 1.61
N ALA A 29 11.47 -12.59 0.66
CA ALA A 29 12.76 -11.92 0.59
C ALA A 29 12.77 -10.54 1.27
N LEU A 30 11.64 -10.07 1.79
CA LEU A 30 11.58 -8.82 2.53
C LEU A 30 12.11 -9.02 3.96
N ASP A 31 12.82 -8.02 4.47
CA ASP A 31 13.33 -7.99 5.85
C ASP A 31 12.57 -6.93 6.66
N PRO A 32 11.63 -7.32 7.55
CA PRO A 32 10.89 -6.40 8.40
C PRO A 32 11.77 -5.57 9.35
N ALA A 33 13.02 -6.00 9.60
CA ALA A 33 13.97 -5.25 10.43
C ALA A 33 14.71 -4.15 9.66
N ASP A 34 14.57 -4.06 8.33
CA ASP A 34 15.14 -2.96 7.54
C ASP A 34 14.43 -1.64 7.93
N PRO A 35 15.16 -0.58 8.33
CA PRO A 35 14.55 0.73 8.61
C PRO A 35 13.80 1.34 7.43
N ALA A 36 14.12 0.93 6.20
CA ALA A 36 13.42 1.34 4.99
C ALA A 36 12.20 0.46 4.63
N TYR A 37 11.91 -0.56 5.44
CA TYR A 37 10.81 -1.49 5.19
C TYR A 37 9.46 -0.77 5.08
N GLY A 38 8.69 -1.15 4.06
CA GLY A 38 7.38 -0.61 3.69
C GLY A 38 7.41 0.80 3.11
N ARG A 39 8.58 1.37 2.84
CA ARG A 39 8.72 2.72 2.30
C ARG A 39 8.22 2.81 0.85
N ALA A 40 8.57 1.82 0.02
CA ALA A 40 8.19 1.85 -1.39
C ALA A 40 6.72 1.46 -1.59
N VAL A 41 6.23 0.48 -0.83
CA VAL A 41 4.80 0.19 -0.75
C VAL A 41 4.01 1.41 -0.24
N GLY A 42 4.53 2.11 0.78
CA GLY A 42 3.93 3.35 1.30
C GLY A 42 3.81 4.45 0.25
N ALA A 43 4.87 4.71 -0.52
CA ALA A 43 4.84 5.69 -1.59
C ALA A 43 3.78 5.35 -2.67
N ALA A 44 3.74 4.10 -3.12
CA ALA A 44 2.75 3.65 -4.10
C ALA A 44 1.32 3.75 -3.57
N PHE A 45 1.10 3.35 -2.31
CA PHE A 45 -0.16 3.47 -1.61
C PHE A 45 -0.65 4.93 -1.56
N GLY A 46 0.19 5.86 -1.10
CA GLY A 46 -0.20 7.25 -1.00
C GLY A 46 -0.46 7.91 -2.36
N ILE A 47 0.29 7.54 -3.41
CA ILE A 47 -0.02 7.96 -4.78
C ILE A 47 -1.42 7.47 -5.19
N ALA A 48 -1.72 6.19 -4.98
CA ALA A 48 -3.03 5.63 -5.31
C ALA A 48 -4.16 6.30 -4.50
N ALA A 49 -3.94 6.57 -3.21
CA ALA A 49 -4.90 7.25 -2.35
C ALA A 49 -5.22 8.65 -2.86
N ARG A 50 -4.21 9.47 -3.15
CA ARG A 50 -4.41 10.82 -3.69
C ARG A 50 -5.03 10.84 -5.08
N ARG A 51 -4.76 9.83 -5.93
CA ARG A 51 -5.45 9.69 -7.22
C ARG A 51 -6.94 9.41 -7.03
N ARG A 52 -7.29 8.62 -6.01
CA ARG A 52 -8.69 8.29 -5.67
C ARG A 52 -9.43 9.42 -4.97
N PHE A 53 -8.72 10.24 -4.19
CA PHE A 53 -9.23 11.36 -3.42
C PHE A 53 -8.44 12.64 -3.76
N PRO A 54 -8.62 13.22 -4.96
CA PRO A 54 -7.80 14.33 -5.44
C PRO A 54 -7.96 15.62 -4.62
N GLU A 55 -9.12 15.81 -3.97
CA GLU A 55 -9.40 16.94 -3.08
C GLU A 55 -9.08 16.62 -1.60
N GLY A 56 -8.53 15.44 -1.34
CA GLY A 56 -8.46 14.84 -0.01
C GLY A 56 -9.77 14.13 0.37
N ALA A 57 -9.87 13.72 1.63
CA ALA A 57 -11.05 13.09 2.20
C ALA A 57 -11.23 13.54 3.64
N ALA A 58 -12.46 13.86 4.04
CA ALA A 58 -12.80 14.14 5.42
C ALA A 58 -12.71 12.86 6.28
N PRO A 59 -12.53 12.96 7.61
CA PRO A 59 -12.44 11.79 8.48
C PRO A 59 -13.60 10.79 8.32
N GLY A 60 -14.83 11.27 8.21
CA GLY A 60 -15.99 10.40 8.00
C GLY A 60 -16.01 9.69 6.65
N GLU A 61 -15.40 10.27 5.61
CA GLU A 61 -15.25 9.63 4.29
C GLU A 61 -14.17 8.55 4.33
N ILE A 62 -13.08 8.81 5.06
CA ILE A 62 -12.01 7.85 5.33
C ILE A 62 -12.58 6.65 6.09
N ASP A 63 -13.29 6.89 7.20
CA ASP A 63 -13.88 5.84 8.02
C ASP A 63 -14.92 5.02 7.22
N GLY A 64 -15.75 5.70 6.44
CA GLY A 64 -16.73 5.05 5.56
C GLY A 64 -16.06 4.17 4.50
N TYR A 65 -14.99 4.64 3.88
CA TYR A 65 -14.21 3.87 2.91
C TYR A 65 -13.58 2.64 3.55
N VAL A 66 -12.96 2.78 4.73
CA VAL A 66 -12.37 1.66 5.46
C VAL A 66 -13.42 0.61 5.81
N ALA A 67 -14.60 1.02 6.28
CA ALA A 67 -15.71 0.11 6.56
C ALA A 67 -16.18 -0.63 5.30
N GLU A 68 -16.25 0.04 4.15
CA GLU A 68 -16.58 -0.60 2.88
C GLU A 68 -15.52 -1.62 2.47
N VAL A 69 -14.23 -1.28 2.59
CA VAL A 69 -13.13 -2.20 2.28
C VAL A 69 -13.23 -3.45 3.14
N LEU A 70 -13.33 -3.30 4.45
CA LEU A 70 -13.43 -4.43 5.38
C LEU A 70 -14.69 -5.26 5.13
N GLY A 71 -15.82 -4.63 4.83
CA GLY A 71 -17.07 -5.31 4.48
C GLY A 71 -17.01 -6.07 3.15
N SER A 72 -16.04 -5.76 2.28
CA SER A 72 -15.83 -6.43 0.99
C SER A 72 -14.87 -7.62 1.05
N LEU A 73 -14.18 -7.82 2.18
CA LEU A 73 -13.27 -8.94 2.38
C LEU A 73 -14.07 -10.17 2.86
N ASP A 74 -14.04 -11.26 2.09
CA ASP A 74 -14.73 -12.52 2.44
C ASP A 74 -14.11 -13.20 3.68
N ALA A 75 -12.81 -13.00 3.92
CA ALA A 75 -12.06 -13.48 5.09
C ALA A 75 -10.83 -12.59 5.34
N GLY A 76 -10.37 -12.50 6.59
CA GLY A 76 -9.20 -11.71 6.98
C GLY A 76 -9.49 -10.23 7.22
N ALA A 77 -10.76 -9.82 7.26
CA ALA A 77 -11.15 -8.48 7.70
C ALA A 77 -10.84 -8.29 9.19
N GLU A 78 -10.95 -9.36 9.97
CA GLU A 78 -10.68 -9.41 11.41
C GLU A 78 -9.21 -9.16 11.77
N ASP A 79 -8.29 -9.32 10.82
CA ASP A 79 -6.86 -9.10 11.01
C ASP A 79 -6.48 -7.60 10.97
N PHE A 80 -7.42 -6.74 10.56
CA PHE A 80 -7.19 -5.30 10.42
C PHE A 80 -7.99 -4.48 11.43
N ASP A 81 -7.29 -3.66 12.21
CA ASP A 81 -7.93 -2.63 13.02
C ASP A 81 -8.43 -1.47 12.13
N PRO A 82 -9.73 -1.11 12.16
CA PRO A 82 -10.27 -0.05 11.31
C PRO A 82 -9.63 1.32 11.56
N ALA A 83 -9.31 1.65 12.82
CA ALA A 83 -8.70 2.93 13.15
C ALA A 83 -7.27 3.02 12.61
N PHE A 84 -6.52 1.91 12.64
CA PHE A 84 -5.23 1.79 12.00
C PHE A 84 -5.30 2.00 10.49
N LEU A 85 -6.26 1.36 9.79
CA LEU A 85 -6.44 1.54 8.35
C LEU A 85 -6.82 2.99 7.99
N ALA A 86 -7.69 3.62 8.79
CA ALA A 86 -8.06 5.02 8.62
C ALA A 86 -6.85 5.95 8.80
N GLY A 87 -6.02 5.69 9.82
CA GLY A 87 -4.77 6.40 10.04
C GLY A 87 -3.78 6.27 8.89
N LEU A 88 -3.63 5.05 8.32
CA LEU A 88 -2.81 4.84 7.13
C LEU A 88 -3.33 5.66 5.95
N LEU A 89 -4.63 5.64 5.68
CA LEU A 89 -5.22 6.39 4.57
C LEU A 89 -5.06 7.91 4.76
N ALA A 90 -5.28 8.42 5.96
CA ALA A 90 -5.05 9.83 6.27
C ALA A 90 -3.58 10.24 6.01
N ALA A 91 -2.61 9.44 6.45
CA ALA A 91 -1.19 9.68 6.21
C ALA A 91 -0.84 9.65 4.71
N GLY A 92 -1.39 8.67 3.97
CA GLY A 92 -1.23 8.57 2.53
C GLY A 92 -1.83 9.75 1.77
N LEU A 93 -2.93 10.33 2.25
CA LEU A 93 -3.50 11.55 1.66
C LEU A 93 -2.65 12.78 1.96
N ALA A 94 -2.10 12.88 3.17
CA ALA A 94 -1.22 13.98 3.58
C ALA A 94 0.15 13.96 2.87
N GLY A 95 0.61 12.80 2.38
CA GLY A 95 1.97 12.64 1.85
C GLY A 95 3.01 12.27 2.90
N ASP A 96 2.57 11.92 4.10
CA ASP A 96 3.42 11.56 5.23
C ASP A 96 3.59 10.03 5.30
N GLU A 97 4.05 9.43 4.19
CA GLU A 97 4.22 7.97 4.09
C GLU A 97 5.53 7.53 4.74
N GLU A 98 5.58 7.54 6.07
CA GLU A 98 6.74 7.06 6.83
C GLU A 98 6.98 5.55 6.59
N PRO A 99 8.26 5.11 6.58
CA PRO A 99 8.61 3.69 6.64
C PRO A 99 7.98 3.02 7.85
N VAL A 100 7.64 1.73 7.73
CA VAL A 100 6.95 0.99 8.81
C VAL A 100 7.89 0.13 9.63
N GLY A 101 9.16 -0.02 9.24
CA GLY A 101 10.16 -0.82 9.97
C GLY A 101 10.39 -0.41 11.44
N GLY A 102 9.98 0.81 11.83
CA GLY A 102 10.01 1.29 13.23
C GLY A 102 8.73 1.07 14.03
N LEU A 103 7.66 0.52 13.42
CA LEU A 103 6.39 0.27 14.08
C LEU A 103 6.44 -1.03 14.92
N PRO A 104 5.56 -1.17 15.93
CA PRO A 104 5.45 -2.41 16.71
C PRO A 104 5.11 -3.66 15.87
N ASP A 105 4.40 -3.48 14.76
CA ASP A 105 4.07 -4.53 13.80
C ASP A 105 4.24 -4.00 12.35
N PRO A 106 5.48 -4.05 11.81
CA PRO A 106 5.76 -3.56 10.46
C PRO A 106 5.07 -4.41 9.39
N GLU A 107 4.91 -5.71 9.63
CA GLU A 107 4.31 -6.64 8.67
C GLU A 107 2.82 -6.39 8.48
N ALA A 108 2.06 -6.21 9.57
CA ALA A 108 0.66 -5.83 9.48
C ALA A 108 0.48 -4.50 8.74
N ALA A 109 1.39 -3.54 8.97
CA ALA A 109 1.36 -2.25 8.29
C ALA A 109 1.62 -2.36 6.77
N ILE A 110 2.58 -3.18 6.34
CA ILE A 110 2.82 -3.39 4.90
C ILE A 110 1.66 -4.14 4.25
N GLN A 111 1.10 -5.15 4.93
CA GLN A 111 -0.04 -5.94 4.43
C GLN A 111 -1.28 -5.04 4.25
N ALA A 112 -1.57 -4.19 5.24
CA ALA A 112 -2.64 -3.21 5.14
C ALA A 112 -2.47 -2.28 3.93
N ARG A 113 -1.26 -1.72 3.75
CA ARG A 113 -0.95 -0.86 2.59
C ARG A 113 -1.08 -1.63 1.26
N LEU A 114 -0.65 -2.89 1.19
CA LEU A 114 -0.78 -3.73 -0.01
C LEU A 114 -2.26 -3.98 -0.36
N VAL A 115 -3.09 -4.37 0.61
CA VAL A 115 -4.53 -4.60 0.42
C VAL A 115 -5.24 -3.32 -0.01
N LEU A 116 -4.98 -2.21 0.67
CA LEU A 116 -5.57 -0.91 0.31
C LEU A 116 -5.11 -0.46 -1.08
N THR A 117 -3.84 -0.64 -1.44
CA THR A 117 -3.33 -0.28 -2.76
C THR A 117 -3.97 -1.12 -3.87
N LEU A 118 -4.12 -2.44 -3.64
CA LEU A 118 -4.82 -3.32 -4.59
C LEU A 118 -6.27 -2.86 -4.80
N ARG A 119 -6.98 -2.51 -3.72
CA ARG A 119 -8.34 -2.00 -3.80
C ARG A 119 -8.41 -0.68 -4.56
N LEU A 120 -7.57 0.29 -4.21
CA LEU A 120 -7.50 1.59 -4.87
C LEU A 120 -7.18 1.46 -6.37
N ALA A 121 -6.22 0.60 -6.73
CA ALA A 121 -5.87 0.33 -8.11
C ALA A 121 -7.04 -0.25 -8.92
N ARG A 122 -7.85 -1.13 -8.30
CA ARG A 122 -9.06 -1.66 -8.92
C ARG A 122 -10.14 -0.60 -9.11
N GLU A 123 -10.40 0.23 -8.10
CA GLU A 123 -11.38 1.31 -8.19
C GLU A 123 -11.01 2.37 -9.23
N LEU A 124 -9.72 2.67 -9.34
CA LEU A 124 -9.17 3.56 -10.36
C LEU A 124 -9.15 2.94 -11.76
N GLY A 125 -9.48 1.65 -11.89
CA GLY A 125 -9.46 0.93 -13.16
C GLY A 125 -8.06 0.84 -13.79
N LEU A 126 -7.00 0.75 -12.97
CA LEU A 126 -5.62 0.71 -13.47
C LEU A 126 -5.36 -0.60 -14.21
N ASP A 127 -5.15 -0.48 -15.52
CA ASP A 127 -4.66 -1.57 -16.36
C ASP A 127 -3.15 -1.82 -16.15
N ALA A 128 -2.58 -2.77 -16.88
CA ALA A 128 -1.16 -3.10 -16.77
C ALA A 128 -0.22 -1.91 -17.09
N HIS A 129 -0.67 -0.90 -17.83
CA HIS A 129 0.11 0.31 -18.04
C HIS A 129 0.00 1.25 -16.83
N GLY A 130 -1.21 1.54 -16.36
CA GLY A 130 -1.45 2.37 -15.19
C GLY A 130 -0.80 1.82 -13.91
N GLN A 131 -0.77 0.50 -13.75
CA GLN A 131 -0.06 -0.18 -12.66
C GLN A 131 1.47 0.05 -12.74
N ARG A 132 2.06 -0.06 -13.95
CA ARG A 132 3.49 0.23 -14.15
C ARG A 132 3.82 1.70 -13.91
N GLU A 133 2.95 2.62 -14.32
CA GLU A 133 3.12 4.05 -14.05
C GLU A 133 3.06 4.33 -12.55
N LEU A 134 2.12 3.71 -11.82
CA LEU A 134 2.04 3.82 -10.36
C LEU A 134 3.36 3.38 -9.69
N LEU A 135 3.87 2.21 -10.06
CA LEU A 135 5.12 1.67 -9.51
C LEU A 135 6.33 2.53 -9.89
N SER A 136 6.38 3.05 -11.12
CA SER A 136 7.45 3.93 -11.58
C SER A 136 7.43 5.29 -10.88
N GLU A 137 6.25 5.86 -10.63
CA GLU A 137 6.13 7.11 -9.87
C GLU A 137 6.57 6.90 -8.42
N ALA A 138 6.17 5.79 -7.79
CA ALA A 138 6.62 5.43 -6.46
C ALA A 138 8.14 5.31 -6.40
N ALA A 139 8.76 4.61 -7.35
CA ALA A 139 10.22 4.53 -7.46
C ALA A 139 10.87 5.90 -7.64
N GLY A 140 10.27 6.77 -8.46
CA GLY A 140 10.75 8.13 -8.71
C GLY A 140 10.80 8.99 -7.43
N ARG A 141 9.81 8.87 -6.55
CA ARG A 141 9.77 9.61 -5.27
C ARG A 141 10.85 9.18 -4.27
N LEU A 142 11.32 7.95 -4.37
CA LEU A 142 12.36 7.40 -3.48
C LEU A 142 13.78 7.73 -3.96
N ALA A 143 13.92 8.23 -5.19
CA ALA A 143 15.21 8.61 -5.77
C ALA A 143 15.61 10.06 -5.48
N VAL A 144 14.70 10.84 -4.89
CA VAL A 144 14.87 12.25 -4.49
C VAL A 144 15.27 12.31 -3.01
#